data_AF-A0A443SCK8-F1
#
_entry.id   AF-A0A443SCK8-F1
#
_cell.length_a   1.000
_cell.length_b   1.000
_cell.length_c   1.000
_cell.angle_alpha   90.00
_cell.angle_beta   90.00
_cell.angle_gamma   90.00
#
_symmetry.space_group_name_H-M   'P 1'
#
loop_
_entity.id
_entity.type
_entity.pdbx_description
1 polymer ?
#
loop_
_entity_poly.entity_id
_entity_poly.type
_entity_poly.pdbx_seq_one_letter_code
_entity_poly.pdbx_strand_id
1 'polypeptide(L)'
;MEYAIEEHCVSITYITTLVNTRKKPIKSEKQLRAILRVGQAVNLAVERFAAVGEAMADDNPEIRAEMYDACKDARTAGAMIEQMCDTGPDSQCGQLQTYADRSGMVRAARALVPTVTRILLLADTVVVKQLLTAKDR
;
A
#
# COMPACT_ATOMS: atom_id res chain seq x y z
N MET A 1 4.14 8.51 -33.88
CA MET A 1 3.47 8.07 -32.64
C MET A 1 4.10 6.73 -32.24
N GLU A 2 5.42 6.71 -32.08
CA GLU A 2 6.21 5.46 -32.02
C GLU A 2 7.40 5.55 -31.05
N TYR A 3 7.54 6.66 -30.32
CA TYR A 3 8.69 6.93 -29.45
C TYR A 3 8.36 6.91 -27.95
N ALA A 4 7.12 6.61 -27.55
CA ALA A 4 6.70 6.60 -26.14
C ALA A 4 6.57 5.19 -25.53
N ILE A 5 6.75 4.13 -26.33
CA ILE A 5 6.58 2.74 -25.88
C ILE A 5 7.94 2.10 -25.51
N GLU A 6 9.06 2.60 -26.03
CA GLU A 6 10.39 2.04 -25.73
C GLU A 6 10.95 2.44 -24.35
N GLU A 7 10.65 3.64 -23.85
CA GLU A 7 11.11 4.10 -22.52
C GLU A 7 10.46 3.31 -21.36
N HIS A 8 9.28 2.74 -21.57
CA HIS A 8 8.61 1.92 -20.57
C HIS A 8 9.10 0.45 -20.54
N CYS A 9 9.83 -0.01 -21.56
CA CYS A 9 10.26 -1.41 -21.69
C CYS A 9 11.66 -1.69 -21.13
N VAL A 10 12.51 -0.65 -21.01
CA VAL A 10 13.88 -0.80 -20.46
C VAL A 10 13.87 -1.09 -18.96
N SER A 11 12.92 -0.54 -18.20
CA SER A 11 12.76 -0.85 -16.77
C SER A 11 12.27 -2.30 -16.52
N ILE A 12 11.44 -2.83 -17.42
CA ILE A 12 10.89 -4.20 -17.31
C ILE A 12 11.96 -5.26 -17.63
N THR A 13 12.90 -4.95 -18.54
CA THR A 13 13.98 -5.87 -18.90
C THR A 13 14.99 -6.06 -17.78
N TYR A 14 15.34 -4.98 -17.04
CA TYR A 14 16.24 -5.09 -15.88
C TYR A 14 15.64 -5.93 -14.75
N ILE A 15 14.32 -5.91 -14.59
CA ILE A 15 13.60 -6.75 -13.63
C ILE A 15 13.64 -8.23 -14.04
N THR A 16 13.68 -8.55 -15.33
CA THR A 16 13.61 -9.95 -15.81
C THR A 16 14.95 -10.69 -15.67
N THR A 17 16.09 -9.99 -15.81
CA THR A 17 17.43 -10.61 -15.69
C THR A 17 17.86 -10.83 -14.23
N LEU A 18 17.34 -10.05 -13.28
CA LEU A 18 17.56 -10.24 -11.83
C LEU A 18 16.67 -11.34 -11.21
N VAL A 19 15.75 -11.93 -11.97
CA VAL A 19 14.89 -13.05 -11.55
C VAL A 19 15.63 -14.40 -11.58
N ASN A 20 16.88 -14.45 -12.08
CA ASN A 20 17.58 -15.73 -12.31
C ASN A 20 18.79 -16.04 -11.41
N THR A 21 19.02 -15.30 -10.32
CA THR A 21 20.06 -15.68 -9.34
C THR A 21 19.47 -16.49 -8.19
N ARG A 22 19.59 -17.81 -8.33
CA ARG A 22 19.36 -18.80 -7.28
C ARG A 22 20.17 -18.45 -6.02
N LYS A 23 19.49 -18.14 -4.91
CA LYS A 23 19.98 -18.42 -3.54
C LYS A 23 18.78 -18.72 -2.64
N LYS A 24 18.77 -19.92 -2.05
CA LYS A 24 17.85 -20.31 -0.97
C LYS A 24 17.92 -19.26 0.17
N PRO A 25 16.82 -19.01 0.88
CA PRO A 25 16.97 -18.99 2.33
C PRO A 25 15.85 -19.73 3.04
N ILE A 26 16.25 -20.65 3.90
CA ILE A 26 15.46 -21.03 5.08
C ILE A 26 15.21 -19.72 5.85
N LYS A 27 13.95 -19.27 5.91
CA LYS A 27 13.59 -18.10 6.74
C LYS A 27 13.86 -18.49 8.19
N SER A 28 14.82 -17.82 8.84
CA SER A 28 14.99 -17.97 10.29
C SER A 28 13.68 -17.54 10.98
N GLU A 29 13.29 -18.21 12.06
CA GLU A 29 12.12 -17.82 12.88
C GLU A 29 12.13 -16.32 13.25
N LYS A 30 13.33 -15.74 13.40
CA LYS A 30 13.54 -14.30 13.60
C LYS A 30 13.07 -13.44 12.42
N GLN A 31 13.28 -13.89 11.18
CA GLN A 31 12.82 -13.19 9.98
C GLN A 31 11.29 -13.29 9.81
N LEU A 32 10.68 -14.42 10.15
CA LEU A 32 9.23 -14.57 10.11
C LEU A 32 8.56 -13.63 11.13
N ARG A 33 9.09 -13.57 12.34
CA ARG A 33 8.66 -12.60 13.37
C ARG A 33 8.84 -11.14 12.94
N ALA A 34 9.89 -10.83 12.19
CA ALA A 34 10.08 -9.47 11.66
C ALA A 34 9.01 -9.12 10.62
N ILE A 35 8.65 -10.05 9.73
CA ILE A 35 7.61 -9.83 8.70
C ILE A 35 6.23 -9.61 9.36
N LEU A 36 5.87 -10.43 10.34
CA LEU A 36 4.64 -10.27 11.14
C LEU A 36 4.54 -8.86 11.74
N ARG A 37 5.61 -8.41 12.39
CA ARG A 37 5.67 -7.07 13.00
C ARG A 37 5.54 -5.95 11.97
N VAL A 38 6.07 -6.15 10.76
CA VAL A 38 5.93 -5.18 9.66
C VAL A 38 4.47 -5.12 9.19
N GLY A 39 3.79 -6.25 8.99
CA GLY A 39 2.38 -6.27 8.61
C GLY A 39 1.48 -5.54 9.62
N GLN A 40 1.67 -5.82 10.92
CA GLN A 40 0.97 -5.14 12.01
C GLN A 40 1.25 -3.62 12.02
N ALA A 41 2.52 -3.23 11.86
CA ALA A 41 2.90 -1.82 11.84
C ALA A 41 2.31 -1.08 10.65
N VAL A 42 2.24 -1.72 9.48
CA VAL A 42 1.61 -1.16 8.28
C VAL A 42 0.12 -0.97 8.50
N ASN A 43 -0.59 -1.99 9.00
CA ASN A 43 -2.03 -1.87 9.25
C ASN A 43 -2.32 -0.76 10.27
N LEU A 44 -1.57 -0.70 11.38
CA LEU A 44 -1.71 0.37 12.36
C LEU A 44 -1.45 1.77 11.76
N ALA A 45 -0.47 1.90 10.87
CA ALA A 45 -0.20 3.16 10.19
C ALA A 45 -1.36 3.58 9.27
N VAL A 46 -1.94 2.61 8.55
CA VAL A 46 -3.10 2.83 7.68
C VAL A 46 -4.33 3.22 8.50
N GLU A 47 -4.59 2.59 9.64
CA GLU A 47 -5.69 2.95 10.54
C GLU A 47 -5.57 4.39 11.05
N ARG A 48 -4.37 4.78 11.47
CA ARG A 48 -4.10 6.17 11.90
C ARG A 48 -4.25 7.16 10.77
N PHE A 49 -3.80 6.81 9.56
CA PHE A 49 -3.94 7.65 8.37
C PHE A 49 -5.41 7.84 8.00
N ALA A 50 -6.20 6.76 7.99
CA ALA A 50 -7.63 6.80 7.72
C ALA A 50 -8.37 7.66 8.74
N ALA A 51 -8.03 7.56 10.04
CA ALA A 51 -8.64 8.39 11.08
C ALA A 51 -8.41 9.90 10.86
N VAL A 52 -7.22 10.29 10.37
CA VAL A 52 -6.96 11.68 9.99
C VAL A 52 -7.77 12.09 8.76
N GLY A 53 -7.90 11.20 7.77
CA GLY A 53 -8.75 11.42 6.59
C GLY A 53 -10.22 11.60 6.94
N GLU A 54 -10.75 10.81 7.89
CA GLU A 54 -12.13 10.91 8.38
C GLU A 54 -12.37 12.21 9.14
N ALA A 55 -11.45 12.62 10.02
CA ALA A 55 -11.53 13.93 10.67
C ALA A 55 -11.57 15.08 9.65
N MET A 56 -10.74 15.00 8.60
CA MET A 56 -10.77 15.96 7.49
C MET A 56 -12.11 15.93 6.73
N ALA A 57 -12.68 14.75 6.53
CA ALA A 57 -13.98 14.55 5.88
C ALA A 57 -15.13 15.13 6.70
N ASP A 58 -15.05 15.05 8.03
CA ASP A 58 -16.03 15.61 8.94
C ASP A 58 -16.05 17.13 8.90
N ASP A 59 -14.89 17.76 8.75
CA ASP A 59 -14.76 19.22 8.58
C ASP A 59 -15.17 19.70 7.18
N ASN A 60 -15.14 18.84 6.17
CA ASN A 60 -15.33 19.21 4.76
C ASN A 60 -16.44 18.36 4.09
N PRO A 61 -17.72 18.77 4.18
CA PRO A 61 -18.87 17.97 3.74
C PRO A 61 -18.86 17.61 2.25
N GLU A 62 -18.23 18.46 1.44
CA GLU A 62 -18.04 18.32 -0.01
C GLU A 62 -17.20 17.12 -0.43
N ILE A 63 -16.16 16.77 0.34
CA ILE A 63 -15.29 15.61 0.06
C ILE A 63 -15.65 14.40 0.92
N ARG A 64 -16.66 14.53 1.81
CA ARG A 64 -16.91 13.54 2.86
C ARG A 64 -17.13 12.15 2.31
N ALA A 65 -18.07 11.98 1.37
CA ALA A 65 -18.39 10.67 0.83
C ALA A 65 -17.17 9.98 0.20
N GLU A 66 -16.44 10.70 -0.66
CA GLU A 66 -15.27 10.16 -1.36
C GLU A 66 -14.10 9.87 -0.42
N MET A 67 -13.90 10.70 0.60
CA MET A 67 -12.84 10.53 1.59
C MET A 67 -13.11 9.31 2.48
N TYR A 68 -14.35 9.12 2.93
CA TYR A 68 -14.75 7.94 3.71
C TYR A 68 -14.62 6.64 2.90
N ASP A 69 -15.04 6.64 1.63
CA ASP A 69 -14.86 5.48 0.75
C ASP A 69 -13.37 5.14 0.57
N ALA A 70 -12.54 6.14 0.30
CA ALA A 70 -11.10 5.93 0.16
C ALA A 70 -10.46 5.45 1.48
N CYS A 71 -10.87 5.98 2.63
CA CYS A 71 -10.39 5.52 3.94
C CYS A 71 -10.77 4.05 4.21
N LYS A 72 -11.99 3.64 3.84
CA LYS A 72 -12.45 2.26 3.95
C LYS A 72 -11.64 1.31 3.07
N ASP A 73 -11.38 1.71 1.82
CA ASP A 73 -10.55 0.95 0.89
C ASP A 73 -9.11 0.82 1.42
N ALA A 74 -8.59 1.87 2.07
CA ALA A 74 -7.23 1.87 2.62
C ALA A 74 -7.13 0.86 3.76
N ARG A 75 -8.08 0.89 4.71
CA ARG A 75 -8.15 -0.09 5.80
C ARG A 75 -8.24 -1.53 5.29
N THR A 76 -9.07 -1.76 4.28
CA THR A 76 -9.22 -3.09 3.66
C THR A 76 -7.88 -3.57 3.10
N ALA A 77 -7.15 -2.71 2.40
CA ALA A 77 -5.82 -3.04 1.89
C ALA A 77 -4.78 -3.23 3.02
N GLY A 78 -4.83 -2.43 4.08
CA GLY A 78 -3.96 -2.55 5.27
C GLY A 78 -4.16 -3.90 5.99
N ALA A 79 -5.41 -4.29 6.22
CA ALA A 79 -5.76 -5.56 6.83
C ALA A 79 -5.33 -6.76 5.97
N MET A 80 -5.48 -6.67 4.64
CA MET A 80 -4.99 -7.71 3.72
C MET A 80 -3.46 -7.88 3.80
N ILE A 81 -2.71 -6.79 3.96
CA ILE A 81 -1.24 -6.85 4.12
C ILE A 81 -0.88 -7.54 5.44
N GLU A 82 -1.57 -7.22 6.52
CA GLU A 82 -1.37 -7.88 7.82
C GLU A 82 -1.67 -9.38 7.76
N GLN A 83 -2.80 -9.77 7.17
CA GLN A 83 -3.19 -11.18 7.03
C GLN A 83 -2.20 -11.98 6.18
N MET A 84 -1.66 -11.39 5.10
CA MET A 84 -0.63 -12.04 4.29
C MET A 84 0.73 -12.09 4.98
N CYS A 85 0.97 -11.24 5.98
CA CYS A 85 2.13 -11.32 6.85
C CYS A 85 1.95 -12.38 7.94
N ASP A 86 0.70 -12.72 8.30
CA ASP A 86 0.31 -13.77 9.26
C ASP A 86 0.44 -15.18 8.67
N THR A 87 1.66 -15.52 8.25
CA THR A 87 2.03 -16.86 7.82
C THR A 87 2.52 -17.63 9.04
N GLY A 88 1.58 -18.15 9.83
CA GLY A 88 1.88 -18.99 10.99
C GLY A 88 2.70 -20.25 10.64
N PRO A 89 3.41 -20.84 11.62
CA PRO A 89 4.31 -21.98 11.42
C PRO A 89 3.60 -23.29 10.99
N ASP A 90 2.27 -23.32 10.95
CA ASP A 90 1.50 -24.55 10.71
C ASP A 90 1.30 -24.90 9.22
N SER A 91 1.79 -24.06 8.30
CA SER A 91 1.70 -24.32 6.86
C SER A 91 2.84 -25.23 6.38
N GLN A 92 2.67 -26.54 6.52
CA GLN A 92 3.64 -27.61 6.14
C GLN A 92 3.89 -27.76 4.62
N CYS A 93 3.76 -26.72 3.80
CA CYS A 93 4.09 -26.75 2.36
C CYS A 93 5.16 -25.69 2.00
N GLY A 94 6.34 -25.86 2.60
CA GLY A 94 7.31 -24.79 2.92
C GLY A 94 8.16 -24.15 1.81
N GLN A 95 7.79 -24.16 0.52
CA GLN A 95 8.60 -23.45 -0.50
C GLN A 95 7.80 -22.66 -1.56
N LEU A 96 6.72 -23.22 -2.11
CA LEU A 96 5.89 -22.52 -3.11
C LEU A 96 5.02 -21.43 -2.48
N GLN A 97 4.52 -21.69 -1.27
CA GLN A 97 3.66 -20.76 -0.52
C GLN A 97 4.42 -19.48 -0.15
N THR A 98 5.69 -19.62 0.26
CA THR A 98 6.56 -18.50 0.66
C THR A 98 6.82 -17.47 -0.44
N TYR A 99 6.86 -17.91 -1.70
CA TYR A 99 7.09 -17.04 -2.86
C TYR A 99 5.77 -16.38 -3.33
N ALA A 100 4.68 -17.15 -3.30
CA ALA A 100 3.33 -16.66 -3.54
C ALA A 100 2.97 -15.57 -2.53
N ASP A 101 3.24 -15.77 -1.23
CA ASP A 101 2.97 -14.83 -0.14
C ASP A 101 3.76 -13.53 -0.29
N ARG A 102 5.04 -13.61 -0.69
CA ARG A 102 5.85 -12.41 -0.94
C ARG A 102 5.37 -11.63 -2.15
N SER A 103 4.96 -12.33 -3.22
CA SER A 103 4.35 -11.69 -4.40
C SER A 103 2.95 -11.12 -4.10
N GLY A 104 2.21 -11.74 -3.18
CA GLY A 104 0.90 -11.30 -2.70
C GLY A 104 1.02 -10.04 -1.86
N MET A 105 1.94 -10.04 -0.90
CA MET A 105 2.27 -8.87 -0.08
C MET A 105 2.71 -7.67 -0.94
N VAL A 106 3.58 -7.88 -1.93
CA VAL A 106 3.98 -6.82 -2.88
C VAL A 106 2.79 -6.30 -3.69
N ARG A 107 1.86 -7.18 -4.08
CA ARG A 107 0.63 -6.78 -4.78
C ARG A 107 -0.32 -5.98 -3.89
N ALA A 108 -0.56 -6.37 -2.65
CA ALA A 108 -1.39 -5.59 -1.75
C ALA A 108 -0.75 -4.26 -1.33
N ALA A 109 0.57 -4.23 -1.12
CA ALA A 109 1.29 -2.98 -0.90
C ALA A 109 1.14 -2.04 -2.10
N ARG A 110 1.22 -2.56 -3.33
CA ARG A 110 0.93 -1.78 -4.54
C ARG A 110 -0.54 -1.35 -4.64
N ALA A 111 -1.48 -2.17 -4.18
CA ALA A 111 -2.91 -1.85 -4.16
C ALA A 111 -3.25 -0.76 -3.12
N LEU A 112 -2.47 -0.62 -2.05
CA LEU A 112 -2.62 0.45 -1.06
C LEU A 112 -2.26 1.83 -1.62
N VAL A 113 -1.30 1.90 -2.56
CA VAL A 113 -0.80 3.16 -3.12
C VAL A 113 -1.90 3.99 -3.82
N PRO A 114 -2.71 3.44 -4.76
CA PRO A 114 -3.82 4.18 -5.37
C PRO A 114 -4.79 4.77 -4.35
N THR A 115 -5.11 4.03 -3.31
CA THR A 115 -6.07 4.47 -2.29
C THR A 115 -5.52 5.60 -1.44
N VAL A 116 -4.27 5.49 -0.99
CA VAL A 116 -3.59 6.56 -0.25
C VAL A 116 -3.45 7.82 -1.12
N THR A 117 -3.10 7.67 -2.40
CA THR A 117 -3.04 8.78 -3.35
C THR A 117 -4.40 9.47 -3.50
N ARG A 118 -5.51 8.71 -3.55
CA ARG A 118 -6.86 9.29 -3.60
C ARG A 118 -7.17 10.14 -2.38
N ILE A 119 -6.84 9.67 -1.17
CA ILE A 119 -6.99 10.43 0.08
C ILE A 119 -6.17 11.72 0.04
N LEU A 120 -4.90 11.65 -0.42
CA LEU A 120 -4.03 12.81 -0.50
C LEU A 120 -4.52 13.86 -1.52
N LEU A 121 -5.08 13.44 -2.65
CA LEU A 121 -5.65 14.36 -3.66
C LEU A 121 -6.92 15.06 -3.14
N LEU A 122 -7.76 14.34 -2.41
CA LEU A 122 -8.94 14.94 -1.75
C LEU A 122 -8.51 15.96 -0.68
N ALA A 123 -7.48 15.64 0.10
CA ALA A 123 -6.92 16.57 1.07
C ALA A 123 -6.31 17.81 0.40
N ASP A 124 -5.59 17.66 -0.72
CA ASP A 124 -5.04 18.79 -1.48
C ASP A 124 -6.12 19.76 -1.95
N THR A 125 -7.28 19.23 -2.39
CA THR A 125 -8.43 20.05 -2.81
C THR A 125 -8.92 20.97 -1.69
N VAL A 126 -8.95 20.48 -0.44
CA VAL A 126 -9.31 21.27 0.74
C VAL A 126 -8.26 22.35 1.02
N VAL A 127 -6.97 21.99 0.97
CA VAL A 127 -5.86 22.93 1.22
C VAL A 127 -5.85 24.06 0.20
N VAL A 128 -6.04 23.75 -1.10
CA VAL A 128 -6.12 24.77 -2.16
C VAL A 128 -7.28 25.73 -1.93
N LYS A 129 -8.45 25.23 -1.52
CA LYS A 129 -9.60 26.10 -1.17
C LYS A 129 -9.28 27.02 0.00
N GLN A 130 -8.66 26.50 1.07
CA GLN A 130 -8.24 27.31 2.22
C GLN A 130 -7.24 28.40 1.81
N LEU A 131 -6.29 28.10 0.92
CA LEU A 131 -5.32 29.08 0.40
C LEU A 131 -5.98 30.17 -0.45
N LEU A 132 -6.93 29.82 -1.31
CA LEU A 132 -7.67 30.80 -2.13
C LEU A 132 -8.51 31.73 -1.26
N THR A 133 -9.17 31.18 -0.24
CA THR A 133 -10.00 31.97 0.70
C THR A 133 -9.15 32.90 1.58
N ALA A 134 -7.92 32.49 1.90
CA ALA A 134 -6.96 33.31 2.65
C ALA A 134 -6.35 34.45 1.82
N LYS A 135 -6.25 34.29 0.49
CA LYS A 135 -5.75 35.32 -0.43
C LYS A 135 -6.77 36.43 -0.75
N ASP A 136 -8.05 36.17 -0.50
CA ASP A 136 -9.15 37.12 -0.70
C ASP A 136 -9.41 38.03 0.53
N ARG A 137 -8.49 38.02 1.50
CA ARG A 137 -8.44 38.93 2.65
C ARG A 137 -7.21 39.82 2.57
#